data_AF-A0A9D6SBM4-F1
#
_entry.id   AF-A0A9D6SBM4-F1
#
_cell.length_a   1.000
_cell.length_b   1.000
_cell.length_c   1.000
_cell.angle_alpha   90.00
_cell.angle_beta   90.00
_cell.angle_gamma   90.00
#
_symmetry.space_group_name_H-M   'P 1'
#
loop_
_entity.id
_entity.type
_entity.pdbx_description
1 polymer ?
#
loop_
_entity_poly.entity_id
_entity_poly.type
_entity_poly.pdbx_seq_one_letter_code
_entity_poly.pdbx_strand_id
1 'polypeptide(L)'
;MIGSLKNIFSIPDLKKRVLFTCLMLAVFRVGGHIPTPGVDTLALERFFRSQAGTILGLIDMFSGGNLGRLTIFALGIMPYISASIILQLLTVVWPYLEKLSKEGEVGRKKITQYTRYGTVLLSVVQSLGIAFWIEALPTGGAPVVVDPGWGFRLMTVLTLTTGTAFIMWLGEQISVRGIGNGISLIIDAGIVVGLPGA
;
A
#
# COMPACT_ATOMS: atom_id res chain seq x y z
N MET A 1 21.30 10.77 -22.18
CA MET A 1 20.44 10.54 -21.00
C MET A 1 20.57 11.66 -19.95
N ILE A 2 21.79 12.11 -19.58
CA ILE A 2 21.99 13.21 -18.60
C ILE A 2 21.43 14.57 -19.08
N GLY A 3 21.50 14.86 -20.40
CA GLY A 3 20.89 16.07 -20.98
C GLY A 3 19.36 16.12 -20.85
N SER A 4 18.69 14.97 -20.92
CA SER A 4 17.23 14.88 -20.75
C SER A 4 16.81 15.18 -19.30
N LEU A 5 17.60 14.73 -18.30
CA LEU A 5 17.40 15.08 -16.90
C LEU A 5 17.51 16.58 -16.65
N LYS A 6 18.43 17.28 -17.32
CA LYS A 6 18.57 18.74 -17.22
C LYS A 6 17.37 19.48 -17.84
N ASN A 7 16.83 18.96 -18.94
CA ASN A 7 15.64 19.53 -19.60
C ASN A 7 14.33 19.36 -18.80
N ILE A 8 14.23 18.33 -17.94
CA ILE A 8 13.09 18.16 -17.03
C ILE A 8 12.94 19.36 -16.08
N PHE A 9 14.06 19.91 -15.60
CA PHE A 9 14.06 21.07 -14.71
C PHE A 9 13.90 22.41 -15.43
N SER A 10 14.11 22.44 -16.74
CA SER A 10 13.93 23.64 -17.58
C SER A 10 12.47 23.87 -17.99
N ILE A 11 11.66 22.82 -18.08
CA ILE A 11 10.24 22.92 -18.48
C ILE A 11 9.37 23.14 -17.22
N PRO A 12 8.67 24.30 -17.09
CA PRO A 12 7.93 24.65 -15.88
C PRO A 12 6.85 23.63 -15.50
N ASP A 13 6.14 23.07 -16.49
CA ASP A 13 5.12 22.05 -16.26
C ASP A 13 5.70 20.75 -15.73
N LEU A 14 6.80 20.27 -16.32
CA LEU A 14 7.46 19.04 -15.87
C LEU A 14 8.01 19.21 -14.46
N LYS A 15 8.63 20.36 -14.15
CA LYS A 15 9.08 20.70 -12.80
C LYS A 15 7.94 20.64 -11.77
N LYS A 16 6.76 21.19 -12.09
CA LYS A 16 5.58 21.13 -11.21
C LYS A 16 5.13 19.68 -10.97
N ARG A 17 5.10 18.86 -12.02
CA ARG A 17 4.71 17.44 -11.91
C ARG A 17 5.72 16.62 -11.10
N VAL A 18 7.03 16.82 -11.31
CA VAL A 18 8.09 16.19 -10.50
C VAL A 18 7.90 16.57 -9.03
N LEU A 19 7.79 17.88 -8.75
CA LEU A 19 7.65 18.38 -7.38
C LEU A 19 6.40 17.82 -6.70
N PHE A 20 5.29 17.73 -7.42
CA PHE A 20 4.06 17.11 -6.91
C PHE A 20 4.27 15.63 -6.58
N THR A 21 4.89 14.85 -7.47
CA THR A 21 5.22 13.44 -7.20
C THR A 21 6.12 13.31 -5.97
N CYS A 22 7.20 14.09 -5.87
CA CYS A 22 8.11 14.06 -4.72
C CYS A 22 7.38 14.42 -3.42
N LEU A 23 6.49 15.42 -3.43
CA LEU A 23 5.71 15.81 -2.26
C LEU A 23 4.76 14.69 -1.83
N MET A 24 4.07 14.03 -2.77
CA MET A 24 3.19 12.91 -2.47
C MET A 24 3.95 11.69 -1.92
N LEU A 25 5.14 11.40 -2.44
CA LEU A 25 6.03 10.37 -1.90
C LEU A 25 6.55 10.72 -0.50
N ALA A 26 6.82 12.01 -0.22
CA ALA A 26 7.17 12.46 1.12
C ALA A 26 6.01 12.25 2.11
N VAL A 27 4.77 12.56 1.72
CA VAL A 27 3.57 12.29 2.53
C VAL A 27 3.41 10.79 2.79
N PHE A 28 3.58 9.96 1.77
CA PHE A 28 3.59 8.49 1.92
C PHE A 28 4.64 8.05 2.95
N ARG A 29 5.85 8.63 2.90
CA ARG A 29 6.92 8.27 3.85
C ARG A 29 6.62 8.70 5.28
N VAL A 30 6.04 9.88 5.48
CA VAL A 30 5.64 10.35 6.81
C VAL A 30 4.56 9.43 7.40
N GLY A 31 3.56 9.03 6.61
CA GLY A 31 2.54 8.10 7.11
C GLY A 31 3.10 6.70 7.41
N GLY A 32 4.14 6.26 6.71
CA GLY A 32 4.90 5.04 7.06
C GLY A 32 5.69 5.12 8.38
N HIS A 33 5.66 6.25 9.09
CA HIS A 33 6.20 6.36 10.46
C HIS A 33 5.11 6.45 11.53
N ILE A 34 3.84 6.53 11.13
CA ILE A 34 2.71 6.62 12.06
C ILE A 34 2.29 5.19 12.43
N PRO A 35 2.50 4.74 13.68
CA PRO A 35 2.12 3.40 14.11
C PRO A 35 0.60 3.29 14.25
N THR A 36 0.07 2.09 14.04
CA THR A 36 -1.34 1.81 14.29
C THR A 36 -1.61 1.85 15.80
N PRO A 37 -2.70 2.51 16.25
CA PRO A 37 -3.05 2.54 17.66
C PRO A 37 -3.24 1.14 18.26
N GLY A 38 -2.68 0.91 19.45
CA GLY A 38 -2.87 -0.33 20.20
C GLY A 38 -1.84 -1.43 19.93
N VAL A 39 -0.80 -1.17 19.13
CA VAL A 39 0.28 -2.12 18.84
C VAL A 39 1.62 -1.66 19.40
N ASP A 40 2.32 -2.57 20.08
CA ASP A 40 3.72 -2.38 20.45
C ASP A 40 4.62 -2.65 19.24
N THR A 41 5.06 -1.57 18.61
CA THR A 41 5.96 -1.62 17.44
C THR A 41 7.30 -2.27 17.75
N LEU A 42 7.77 -2.19 18.99
CA LEU A 42 9.09 -2.67 19.39
C LEU A 42 9.08 -4.18 19.61
N ALA A 43 7.97 -4.73 20.12
CA ALA A 43 7.73 -6.17 20.16
C ALA A 43 7.62 -6.77 18.75
N LEU A 44 6.89 -6.10 17.85
CA LEU A 44 6.71 -6.56 16.47
C LEU A 44 8.00 -6.48 15.66
N GLU A 45 8.80 -5.43 15.82
CA GLU A 45 10.08 -5.29 15.13
C GLU A 45 11.06 -6.40 15.52
N ARG A 46 11.08 -6.82 16.80
CA ARG A 46 11.88 -7.97 17.26
C ARG A 46 11.45 -9.27 16.58
N PHE A 47 10.15 -9.50 16.44
CA PHE A 47 9.61 -10.67 15.74
C PHE A 47 9.98 -10.66 14.25
N PHE A 48 9.82 -9.53 13.56
CA PHE A 48 10.18 -9.42 12.14
C PHE A 48 11.69 -9.56 11.91
N ARG A 49 12.54 -9.06 12.82
CA ARG A 49 13.98 -9.29 12.79
C ARG A 49 14.33 -10.78 12.90
N SER A 50 13.62 -11.56 13.73
CA SER A 50 13.80 -13.02 13.76
C SER A 50 13.31 -13.73 12.49
N GLN A 51 12.44 -13.09 11.71
CA GLN A 51 11.84 -13.64 10.50
C GLN A 51 12.44 -13.06 9.20
N ALA A 52 13.52 -12.28 9.28
CA ALA A 52 14.07 -11.52 8.15
C ALA A 52 14.50 -12.40 6.95
N GLY A 53 14.89 -13.66 7.18
CA GLY A 53 15.22 -14.62 6.12
C GLY A 53 14.04 -15.38 5.52
N THR A 54 12.82 -15.12 5.97
CA THR A 54 11.61 -15.83 5.54
C THR A 54 10.80 -15.01 4.54
N ILE A 55 9.77 -15.64 3.96
CA ILE A 55 8.84 -14.95 3.06
C ILE A 55 8.15 -13.74 3.70
N LEU A 56 7.98 -13.74 5.03
CA LEU A 56 7.46 -12.60 5.79
C LEU A 56 8.39 -11.38 5.75
N GLY A 57 9.70 -11.60 5.81
CA GLY A 57 10.70 -10.54 5.67
C GLY A 57 10.72 -9.95 4.26
N LEU A 58 10.54 -10.79 3.23
CA LEU A 58 10.40 -10.32 1.86
C LEU A 58 9.16 -9.45 1.69
N ILE A 59 8.01 -9.88 2.23
CA ILE A 59 6.75 -9.11 2.20
C ILE A 59 6.92 -7.75 2.90
N ASP A 60 7.63 -7.70 4.02
CA ASP A 60 7.89 -6.45 4.73
C ASP A 60 8.77 -5.49 3.91
N MET A 61 9.79 -6.00 3.21
CA MET A 61 10.64 -5.21 2.32
C MET A 61 9.83 -4.58 1.17
N PHE A 62 8.90 -5.32 0.56
CA PHE A 62 8.00 -4.79 -0.48
C PHE A 62 7.00 -3.76 0.08
N SER A 63 6.71 -3.81 1.38
CA SER A 63 5.90 -2.80 2.08
C SER A 63 6.71 -1.57 2.53
N GLY A 64 8.03 -1.56 2.35
CA GLY A 64 8.93 -0.51 2.82
C GLY A 64 9.16 -0.50 4.34
N GLY A 65 9.03 -1.66 4.98
CA GLY A 65 9.12 -1.82 6.44
C GLY A 65 7.85 -1.43 7.20
N ASN A 66 6.76 -1.15 6.49
CA ASN A 66 5.50 -0.69 7.08
C ASN A 66 4.76 -1.80 7.81
N LEU A 67 4.97 -3.06 7.44
CA LEU A 67 4.36 -4.23 8.07
C LEU A 67 5.07 -4.59 9.38
N GLY A 68 6.41 -4.56 9.40
CA GLY A 68 7.23 -4.85 10.57
C GLY A 68 7.05 -3.86 11.73
N ARG A 69 6.58 -2.65 11.43
CA ARG A 69 6.25 -1.60 12.42
C ARG A 69 4.73 -1.38 12.59
N LEU A 70 3.91 -2.21 11.95
CA LEU A 70 2.46 -2.07 11.81
C LEU A 70 1.96 -0.63 11.69
N THR A 71 2.44 0.08 10.69
CA THR A 71 2.03 1.47 10.46
C THR A 71 0.62 1.55 9.89
N ILE A 72 0.05 2.75 9.83
CA ILE A 72 -1.22 2.99 9.14
C ILE A 72 -1.21 2.51 7.68
N PHE A 73 -0.03 2.34 7.09
CA PHE A 73 0.21 1.87 5.73
C PHE A 73 0.75 0.43 5.68
N ALA A 74 0.54 -0.38 6.72
CA ALA A 74 1.07 -1.74 6.79
C ALA A 74 0.65 -2.65 5.62
N LEU A 75 -0.59 -2.51 5.14
CA LEU A 75 -1.08 -3.22 3.94
C LEU A 75 -0.48 -2.65 2.63
N GLY A 76 -0.01 -1.41 2.66
CA GLY A 76 0.52 -0.71 1.50
C GLY A 76 -0.50 -0.63 0.36
N ILE A 77 0.01 -0.82 -0.86
CA ILE A 77 -0.79 -0.87 -2.08
C ILE A 77 -1.19 -2.31 -2.48
N MET A 78 -0.80 -3.32 -1.69
CA MET A 78 -1.06 -4.73 -2.02
C MET A 78 -2.54 -5.07 -2.22
N PRO A 79 -3.50 -4.61 -1.38
CA PRO A 79 -4.92 -4.90 -1.59
C PRO A 79 -5.42 -4.41 -2.96
N TYR A 80 -4.87 -3.29 -3.44
CA TYR A 80 -5.21 -2.74 -4.76
C TYR A 80 -4.63 -3.58 -5.89
N ILE A 81 -3.36 -4.00 -5.77
CA ILE A 81 -2.72 -4.89 -6.74
C ILE A 81 -3.53 -6.19 -6.85
N SER A 82 -3.86 -6.81 -5.72
CA SER A 82 -4.66 -8.03 -5.69
C SER A 82 -6.03 -7.82 -6.33
N ALA A 83 -6.75 -6.74 -5.99
CA ALA A 83 -8.04 -6.43 -6.61
C ALA A 83 -7.93 -6.27 -8.14
N SER A 84 -6.86 -5.60 -8.61
CA SER A 84 -6.65 -5.35 -10.03
C SER A 84 -6.36 -6.64 -10.81
N ILE A 85 -5.57 -7.54 -10.22
CA ILE A 85 -5.26 -8.85 -10.81
C ILE A 85 -6.51 -9.72 -10.83
N ILE A 86 -7.30 -9.73 -9.75
CA ILE A 86 -8.55 -10.48 -9.68
C ILE A 86 -9.48 -10.03 -10.81
N LEU A 87 -9.67 -8.72 -11.00
CA LEU A 87 -10.52 -8.22 -12.08
C LEU A 87 -9.93 -8.47 -13.46
N GLN A 88 -8.61 -8.38 -13.64
CA GLN A 88 -7.96 -8.75 -14.90
C GLN A 88 -8.23 -10.22 -15.25
N LEU A 89 -8.07 -11.14 -14.29
CA LEU A 89 -8.39 -12.55 -14.51
C LEU A 89 -9.88 -12.76 -14.75
N LEU A 90 -10.75 -12.07 -14.01
CA LEU A 90 -12.19 -12.16 -14.18
C LEU A 90 -12.66 -11.62 -15.54
N THR A 91 -11.95 -10.66 -16.14
CA THR A 91 -12.27 -10.20 -17.50
C THR A 91 -12.09 -11.28 -18.57
N VAL A 92 -11.25 -12.29 -18.32
CA VAL A 92 -11.04 -13.43 -19.24
C VAL A 92 -12.13 -14.49 -19.06
N VAL A 93 -12.62 -14.66 -17.84
CA VAL A 93 -13.61 -15.70 -17.49
C VAL A 93 -15.04 -15.21 -17.69
N TRP A 94 -15.31 -13.92 -17.46
CA TRP A 94 -16.66 -13.36 -17.42
C TRP A 94 -16.93 -12.46 -18.64
N PRO A 95 -17.82 -12.87 -19.57
CA PRO A 95 -17.99 -12.22 -20.87
C PRO A 95 -18.52 -10.78 -20.80
N TYR A 96 -19.24 -10.41 -19.73
CA TYR A 96 -19.67 -9.01 -19.53
C TYR A 96 -18.48 -8.09 -19.25
N LEU A 97 -17.51 -8.54 -18.45
CA LEU A 97 -16.31 -7.76 -18.12
C LEU A 97 -15.37 -7.70 -19.32
N GLU A 98 -15.32 -8.76 -20.13
CA GLU A 98 -14.60 -8.76 -21.41
C GLU A 98 -15.16 -7.70 -22.37
N LYS A 99 -16.49 -7.66 -22.54
CA LYS A 99 -17.17 -6.64 -23.37
C LYS A 99 -16.89 -5.24 -22.84
N LEU A 100 -16.99 -5.05 -21.53
CA LEU A 100 -16.69 -3.79 -20.87
C LEU A 100 -15.23 -3.36 -21.09
N SER A 101 -14.28 -4.29 -21.08
CA SER A 101 -12.87 -3.98 -21.40
C SER A 101 -12.70 -3.53 -22.87
N LYS A 102 -13.53 -4.04 -23.78
CA LYS A 102 -13.52 -3.70 -25.22
C LYS A 102 -14.28 -2.40 -25.55
N GLU A 103 -15.07 -1.85 -24.64
CA GLU A 103 -15.79 -0.56 -24.79
C GLU A 103 -14.88 0.68 -24.72
N GLY A 104 -13.54 0.51 -24.69
CA GLY A 104 -12.58 1.61 -24.72
C GLY A 104 -12.45 2.33 -23.37
N GLU A 105 -12.37 3.67 -23.39
CA GLU A 105 -12.08 4.46 -22.18
C GLU A 105 -13.19 4.40 -21.12
N VAL A 106 -14.45 4.38 -21.54
CA VAL A 106 -15.62 4.34 -20.63
C VAL A 106 -15.64 3.01 -19.87
N GLY A 107 -15.36 1.93 -20.58
CA GLY A 107 -15.27 0.59 -20.01
C GLY A 107 -14.10 0.43 -19.04
N ARG A 108 -12.92 0.93 -19.41
CA ARG A 108 -11.75 0.97 -18.51
C ARG A 108 -12.04 1.72 -17.21
N LYS A 109 -12.73 2.87 -17.27
CA LYS A 109 -13.11 3.63 -16.07
C LYS A 109 -14.01 2.82 -15.13
N LYS A 110 -14.99 2.07 -15.67
CA LYS A 110 -15.84 1.19 -14.86
C LYS A 110 -15.06 0.04 -14.23
N ILE A 111 -14.13 -0.58 -14.95
CA ILE A 111 -13.26 -1.63 -14.40
C ILE A 111 -12.42 -1.05 -13.25
N THR A 112 -11.82 0.14 -13.43
CA THR A 112 -11.09 0.82 -12.35
C THR A 112 -11.99 1.10 -11.14
N GLN A 113 -13.25 1.50 -11.36
CA GLN A 113 -14.19 1.71 -10.27
C GLN A 113 -14.48 0.41 -9.49
N TYR A 114 -14.66 -0.72 -10.19
CA TYR A 114 -14.77 -2.03 -9.54
C TYR A 114 -13.49 -2.41 -8.79
N THR A 115 -12.31 -2.10 -9.34
CA THR A 115 -11.02 -2.33 -8.66
C THR A 115 -10.97 -1.57 -7.35
N ARG A 116 -11.42 -0.31 -7.32
CA ARG A 116 -11.46 0.50 -6.09
C ARG A 116 -12.38 -0.12 -5.03
N TYR A 117 -13.58 -0.55 -5.42
CA TYR A 117 -14.48 -1.23 -4.48
C TYR A 117 -13.91 -2.57 -3.99
N GLY A 118 -13.33 -3.35 -4.89
CA GLY A 118 -12.64 -4.60 -4.53
C GLY A 118 -11.47 -4.37 -3.58
N THR A 119 -10.71 -3.29 -3.78
CA THR A 119 -9.58 -2.91 -2.92
C THR A 119 -10.04 -2.64 -1.49
N VAL A 120 -11.10 -1.84 -1.32
CA VAL A 120 -11.64 -1.54 0.01
C VAL A 120 -12.15 -2.81 0.68
N LEU A 121 -12.92 -3.64 -0.02
CA LEU A 121 -13.43 -4.90 0.51
C LEU A 121 -12.29 -5.86 0.91
N LEU A 122 -11.29 -6.03 0.06
CA LEU A 122 -10.11 -6.84 0.38
C LEU A 122 -9.33 -6.27 1.56
N SER A 123 -9.17 -4.95 1.65
CA SER A 123 -8.47 -4.33 2.75
C SER A 123 -9.16 -4.56 4.10
N VAL A 124 -10.50 -4.59 4.13
CA VAL A 124 -11.26 -4.90 5.36
C VAL A 124 -11.04 -6.36 5.77
N VAL A 125 -11.11 -7.29 4.82
CA VAL A 125 -10.90 -8.72 5.10
C VAL A 125 -9.45 -9.00 5.53
N GLN A 126 -8.47 -8.41 4.82
CA GLN A 126 -7.05 -8.59 5.13
C GLN A 126 -6.67 -7.92 6.45
N SER A 127 -7.17 -6.72 6.74
CA SER A 127 -6.91 -6.05 8.02
C SER A 127 -7.52 -6.79 9.20
N LEU A 128 -8.70 -7.40 9.04
CA LEU A 128 -9.26 -8.31 10.05
C LEU A 128 -8.32 -9.50 10.28
N GLY A 129 -7.86 -10.16 9.22
CA GLY A 129 -6.92 -11.28 9.32
C GLY A 129 -5.62 -10.90 10.02
N ILE A 130 -5.07 -9.72 9.71
CA ILE A 130 -3.88 -9.17 10.38
C ILE A 130 -4.16 -8.88 11.85
N ALA A 131 -5.30 -8.27 12.19
CA ALA A 131 -5.66 -7.99 13.58
C ALA A 131 -5.73 -9.27 14.43
N PHE A 132 -6.35 -10.33 13.91
CA PHE A 132 -6.36 -11.64 14.57
C PHE A 132 -4.96 -12.26 14.67
N TRP A 133 -4.16 -12.16 13.61
CA TRP A 133 -2.80 -12.73 13.58
C TRP A 133 -1.88 -12.08 14.60
N ILE A 134 -1.94 -10.76 14.76
CA ILE A 134 -1.13 -10.01 15.72
C ILE A 134 -1.56 -10.28 17.16
N GLU A 135 -2.87 -10.38 17.40
CA GLU A 135 -3.41 -10.74 18.71
C GLU A 135 -2.99 -12.16 19.12
N ALA A 136 -2.90 -13.08 18.17
CA ALA A 136 -2.49 -14.46 18.39
C ALA A 136 -0.97 -14.67 18.43
N LEU A 137 -0.16 -13.62 18.21
CA LEU A 137 1.29 -13.74 18.10
C LEU A 137 1.93 -14.04 19.47
N PRO A 138 2.59 -15.19 19.66
CA PRO A 138 3.18 -15.55 20.95
C PRO A 138 4.53 -14.82 21.13
N THR A 139 4.51 -13.55 21.52
CA THR A 139 5.71 -12.76 21.80
C THR A 139 6.20 -12.95 23.23
N GLY A 140 6.64 -14.16 23.57
CA GLY A 140 7.61 -14.47 24.63
C GLY A 140 7.61 -13.63 25.93
N GLY A 141 6.46 -13.15 26.43
CA GLY A 141 6.33 -12.39 27.67
C GLY A 141 5.85 -10.94 27.59
N ALA A 142 5.64 -10.34 26.40
CA ALA A 142 5.03 -9.01 26.27
C ALA A 142 3.89 -9.06 25.23
N PRO A 143 2.65 -8.67 25.57
CA PRO A 143 1.56 -8.68 24.60
C PRO A 143 1.82 -7.64 23.51
N VAL A 144 1.76 -8.05 22.23
CA VAL A 144 1.90 -7.13 21.07
C VAL A 144 0.75 -6.12 21.03
N VAL A 145 -0.39 -6.47 21.61
CA VAL A 145 -1.60 -5.65 21.70
C VAL A 145 -1.79 -5.21 23.14
N VAL A 146 -1.91 -3.89 23.36
CA VAL A 146 -2.07 -3.31 24.70
C VAL A 146 -3.37 -3.79 25.38
N ASP A 147 -4.47 -3.80 24.63
CA ASP A 147 -5.78 -4.29 25.08
C ASP A 147 -6.42 -5.19 24.00
N PRO A 148 -6.24 -6.52 24.07
CA PRO A 148 -6.86 -7.47 23.17
C PRO A 148 -8.40 -7.42 23.23
N GLY A 149 -9.07 -7.37 22.08
CA GLY A 149 -10.53 -7.39 22.03
C GLY A 149 -11.12 -6.81 20.75
N TRP A 150 -12.45 -6.80 20.67
CA TRP A 150 -13.17 -6.27 19.50
C TRP A 150 -12.92 -4.78 19.26
N GLY A 151 -12.64 -4.00 20.31
CA GLY A 151 -12.25 -2.58 20.17
C GLY A 151 -10.96 -2.40 19.37
N PHE A 152 -9.91 -3.16 19.73
CA PHE A 152 -8.64 -3.16 18.99
C PHE A 152 -8.81 -3.63 17.54
N ARG A 153 -9.58 -4.72 17.33
CA ARG A 153 -9.81 -5.27 15.99
C ARG A 153 -10.49 -4.25 15.08
N LEU A 154 -11.57 -3.62 15.54
CA LEU A 154 -12.28 -2.61 14.75
C LEU A 154 -11.41 -1.37 14.50
N MET A 155 -10.65 -0.90 15.48
CA MET A 155 -9.73 0.22 15.31
C MET A 155 -8.61 -0.10 14.31
N THR A 156 -8.06 -1.31 14.36
CA THR A 156 -7.03 -1.77 13.42
C THR A 156 -7.58 -1.87 12.01
N VAL A 157 -8.78 -2.45 11.85
CA VAL A 157 -9.47 -2.54 10.54
C VAL A 157 -9.71 -1.17 9.96
N LEU A 158 -10.29 -0.25 10.74
CA LEU A 158 -10.52 1.12 10.29
C LEU A 158 -9.22 1.80 9.89
N THR A 159 -8.18 1.70 10.73
CA THR A 159 -6.88 2.35 10.48
C THR A 159 -6.24 1.83 9.20
N LEU A 160 -6.15 0.51 9.04
CA LEU A 160 -5.50 -0.13 7.89
C LEU A 160 -6.31 0.03 6.59
N THR A 161 -7.64 -0.07 6.66
CA THR A 161 -8.52 0.17 5.50
C THR A 161 -8.46 1.63 5.06
N THR A 162 -8.53 2.59 5.99
CA THR A 162 -8.41 4.02 5.68
C THR A 162 -7.03 4.34 5.13
N GLY A 163 -5.96 3.79 5.71
CA GLY A 163 -4.60 3.95 5.21
C GLY A 163 -4.44 3.42 3.79
N THR A 164 -4.92 2.21 3.51
CA THR A 164 -4.90 1.61 2.17
C THR A 164 -5.68 2.46 1.16
N ALA A 165 -6.88 2.93 1.52
CA ALA A 165 -7.69 3.78 0.67
C ALA A 165 -6.99 5.11 0.35
N PHE A 166 -6.28 5.67 1.34
CA PHE A 166 -5.49 6.88 1.16
C PHE A 166 -4.28 6.66 0.24
N ILE A 167 -3.55 5.54 0.37
CA ILE A 167 -2.45 5.20 -0.54
C ILE A 167 -2.95 5.00 -1.97
N MET A 168 -4.07 4.30 -2.14
CA MET A 168 -4.71 4.14 -3.45
C MET A 168 -5.03 5.50 -4.06
N TRP A 169 -5.64 6.39 -3.28
CA TRP A 169 -5.93 7.76 -3.72
C TRP A 169 -4.65 8.54 -4.08
N LEU A 170 -3.60 8.46 -3.26
CA LEU A 170 -2.30 9.08 -3.56
C LEU A 170 -1.73 8.59 -4.88
N GLY A 171 -1.73 7.28 -5.12
CA GLY A 171 -1.25 6.68 -6.37
C GLY A 171 -2.01 7.18 -7.59
N GLU A 172 -3.33 7.35 -7.47
CA GLU A 172 -4.14 7.91 -8.54
C GLU A 172 -3.87 9.40 -8.76
N GLN A 173 -3.68 10.18 -7.70
CA GLN A 173 -3.32 11.60 -7.83
C GLN A 173 -1.97 11.78 -8.52
N ILE A 174 -0.99 10.94 -8.20
CA ILE A 174 0.32 10.96 -8.87
C ILE A 174 0.16 10.59 -10.35
N SER A 175 -0.70 9.62 -10.70
CA SER A 175 -0.96 9.28 -12.11
C SER A 175 -1.63 10.41 -12.90
N VAL A 176 -2.51 11.20 -12.27
CA VAL A 176 -3.25 12.28 -12.94
C VAL A 176 -2.42 13.58 -13.03
N ARG A 177 -1.72 13.95 -11.96
CA ARG A 177 -1.06 15.25 -11.81
C ARG A 177 0.47 15.17 -11.75
N GLY A 178 1.01 14.01 -11.47
CA GLY A 178 2.43 13.76 -11.37
C GLY A 178 3.02 13.21 -12.68
N ILE A 179 4.02 12.35 -12.53
CA ILE A 179 4.78 11.74 -13.62
C ILE A 179 4.66 10.23 -13.51
N GLY A 180 4.46 9.57 -14.64
CA GLY A 180 4.42 8.10 -14.72
C GLY A 180 3.17 7.50 -14.09
N ASN A 181 3.28 6.24 -13.67
CA ASN A 181 2.22 5.53 -12.96
C ASN A 181 2.46 5.65 -11.46
N GLY A 182 1.57 6.36 -10.76
CA GLY A 182 1.71 6.62 -9.34
C GLY A 182 1.69 5.37 -8.46
N ILE A 183 0.96 4.32 -8.86
CA ILE A 183 0.95 3.05 -8.12
C ILE A 183 2.33 2.38 -8.23
N SER A 184 2.91 2.34 -9.43
CA SER A 184 4.27 1.81 -9.63
C SER A 184 5.30 2.60 -8.83
N LEU A 185 5.22 3.93 -8.84
CA LEU A 185 6.14 4.78 -8.08
C LEU A 185 6.04 4.58 -6.56
N ILE A 186 4.84 4.31 -6.03
CA ILE A 186 4.68 4.00 -4.60
C ILE A 186 5.35 2.67 -4.25
N ILE A 187 5.23 1.65 -5.12
CA ILE A 187 5.91 0.36 -4.94
C ILE A 187 7.42 0.56 -4.97
N ASP A 188 7.93 1.25 -6.00
CA ASP A 188 9.35 1.50 -6.17
C ASP A 188 9.91 2.28 -4.98
N ALA A 189 9.20 3.31 -4.52
CA ALA A 189 9.59 4.08 -3.34
C ALA A 189 9.60 3.21 -2.06
N GLY A 190 8.66 2.28 -1.91
CA GLY A 190 8.64 1.32 -0.82
C GLY A 190 9.86 0.39 -0.83
N ILE A 191 10.15 -0.21 -1.99
CA ILE A 191 11.28 -1.15 -2.15
C ILE A 191 12.62 -0.43 -1.95
N VAL A 192 12.83 0.73 -2.57
CA VAL A 192 14.11 1.46 -2.51
C VAL A 192 14.46 1.83 -1.07
N VAL A 193 13.46 2.17 -0.25
CA VAL A 193 13.64 2.46 1.17
C VAL A 193 13.93 1.21 2.01
N GLY A 194 13.45 0.04 1.56
CA GLY A 194 13.72 -1.25 2.20
C GLY A 194 15.07 -1.86 1.83
N LEU A 195 15.79 -1.31 0.84
CA LEU A 195 17.11 -1.79 0.46
C LEU A 195 18.15 -1.44 1.54
N PRO A 196 19.02 -2.39 1.93
CA PRO A 196 20.07 -2.14 2.90
C PRO A 196 21.06 -1.09 2.36
N GLY A 197 21.13 0.07 3.02
CA GLY A 197 22.07 1.15 2.69
C GLY A 197 21.46 2.44 2.12
N ALA A 198 20.12 2.59 2.12
CA ALA A 198 19.41 3.82 1.79
C ALA A 198 19.25 4.78 2.99
#